data_AF-A0A8D9DRY5-F1
#
_entry.id   AF-A0A8D9DRY5-F1
#
_cell.length_a   1.000
_cell.length_b   1.000
_cell.length_c   1.000
_cell.angle_alpha   90.00
_cell.angle_beta   90.00
_cell.angle_gamma   90.00
#
_symmetry.space_group_name_H-M   'P 1'
#
loop_
_entity.id
_entity.type
_entity.pdbx_description
1 polymer ?
#
loop_
_entity_poly.entity_id
_entity_poly.type
_entity_poly.pdbx_seq_one_letter_code
_entity_poly.pdbx_strand_id
1 'polypeptide(L)'
;MDDNIENNNKIDEDMMITIRCLINNGNEISCLIGPGGCIVRRLRQQSGAKVSITDGSCPDRIVTVTGSVDNVCTAYNFMCRSLHDYHMNRQRNNHQTLTIKLIIPASHCGSIIGKSGCKIKEIPPPPFLQNEVCGHVLVFL
;
A
#
# COMPACT_ATOMS: atom_id res chain seq x y z
N MET A 1 -29.59 12.18 39.78
CA MET A 1 -28.35 13.00 39.65
C MET A 1 -27.47 12.15 38.77
N ASP A 2 -27.73 12.21 37.47
CA ASP A 2 -27.33 11.17 36.54
C ASP A 2 -26.59 11.82 35.38
N ASP A 3 -25.65 11.04 34.86
CA ASP A 3 -25.02 11.14 33.54
C ASP A 3 -23.86 12.14 33.38
N ASN A 4 -22.67 11.69 33.81
CA ASN A 4 -21.39 12.17 33.27
C ASN A 4 -20.45 10.97 33.06
N ILE A 5 -20.82 10.06 32.14
CA ILE A 5 -19.91 9.08 31.54
C ILE A 5 -20.27 8.97 30.05
N GLU A 6 -19.85 9.92 29.23
CA GLU A 6 -19.59 9.71 27.80
C GLU A 6 -18.99 10.98 27.18
N ASN A 7 -17.66 11.11 27.26
CA ASN A 7 -16.92 11.81 26.21
C ASN A 7 -15.43 11.56 26.40
N ASN A 8 -14.96 10.39 25.94
CA ASN A 8 -13.55 10.22 25.68
C ASN A 8 -13.24 9.32 24.48
N ASN A 9 -14.09 9.35 23.45
CA ASN A 9 -13.86 8.67 22.17
C ASN A 9 -14.17 9.61 21.00
N LYS A 10 -13.63 10.83 21.01
CA LYS A 10 -13.80 11.80 19.91
C LYS A 10 -12.46 12.38 19.45
N ILE A 11 -11.45 11.52 19.40
CA ILE A 11 -10.15 11.78 18.81
C ILE A 11 -9.82 10.51 18.03
N ASP A 12 -10.11 10.48 16.72
CA ASP A 12 -9.44 9.62 15.71
C ASP A 12 -10.19 9.58 14.36
N GLU A 13 -11.38 10.19 14.21
CA GLU A 13 -12.08 10.22 12.90
C GLU A 13 -11.49 11.23 11.89
N ASP A 14 -10.66 12.18 12.32
CA ASP A 14 -10.08 13.22 11.45
C ASP A 14 -8.65 12.93 10.96
N MET A 15 -8.00 11.86 11.44
CA MET A 15 -6.64 11.55 11.01
C MET A 15 -6.64 10.92 9.61
N MET A 16 -6.50 11.77 8.60
CA MET A 16 -6.24 11.33 7.23
C MET A 16 -4.77 10.95 7.04
N ILE A 17 -4.53 9.71 6.65
CA ILE A 17 -3.22 9.22 6.24
C ILE A 17 -3.12 9.19 4.71
N THR A 18 -1.91 9.37 4.18
CA THR A 18 -1.62 9.21 2.76
C THR A 18 -0.50 8.19 2.60
N ILE A 19 -0.76 7.13 1.85
CA ILE A 19 0.23 6.12 1.50
C ILE A 19 0.42 6.15 -0.02
N ARG A 20 1.68 6.09 -0.43
CA ARG A 20 2.09 6.07 -1.84
C ARG A 20 2.82 4.76 -2.11
N CYS A 21 2.47 4.10 -3.20
CA CYS A 21 3.21 2.94 -3.69
C CYS A 21 3.57 3.08 -5.16
N LEU A 22 4.65 2.40 -5.55
CA LEU A 22 5.09 2.23 -6.93
C LEU A 22 4.57 0.89 -7.45
N ILE A 23 3.95 0.93 -8.62
CA ILE A 23 3.53 -0.23 -9.39
C ILE A 23 4.25 -0.19 -10.74
N ASN A 24 4.81 -1.31 -11.17
CA ASN A 24 5.54 -1.40 -12.43
C ASN A 24 4.61 -1.04 -13.60
N ASN A 25 5.10 -0.23 -14.54
CA ASN A 25 4.32 0.14 -15.70
C ASN A 25 4.19 -1.07 -16.63
N GLY A 26 2.95 -1.48 -16.89
CA GLY A 26 2.67 -2.68 -17.66
C GLY A 26 1.31 -3.27 -17.33
N ASN A 27 1.26 -4.59 -17.23
CA ASN A 27 -0.01 -5.28 -17.09
C ASN A 27 -0.60 -5.21 -15.67
N GLU A 28 0.24 -5.06 -14.64
CA GLU A 28 -0.21 -4.96 -13.23
C GLU A 28 -1.02 -3.69 -13.00
N ILE A 29 -0.52 -2.54 -13.46
CA ILE A 29 -1.26 -1.28 -13.38
C ILE A 29 -2.51 -1.30 -14.25
N SER A 30 -2.45 -1.96 -15.41
CA SER A 30 -3.62 -2.12 -16.30
C SER A 30 -4.73 -2.93 -15.64
N CYS A 31 -4.37 -3.93 -14.83
CA CYS A 31 -5.33 -4.67 -14.01
C CYS A 31 -5.96 -3.82 -12.90
N LEU A 32 -5.15 -3.03 -12.19
CA LEU A 32 -5.64 -2.13 -11.13
C LEU A 32 -6.56 -1.02 -11.67
N ILE A 33 -6.29 -0.52 -12.87
CA ILE A 33 -7.16 0.47 -13.53
C ILE A 33 -8.42 -0.23 -14.09
N GLY A 34 -8.23 -1.34 -14.79
CA GLY A 34 -9.27 -2.07 -15.51
C GLY A 34 -9.73 -1.36 -16.80
N PRO A 35 -10.45 -2.08 -17.67
CA PRO A 35 -11.00 -1.50 -18.90
C PRO A 35 -11.95 -0.34 -18.57
N GLY A 36 -11.71 0.83 -19.17
CA GLY A 36 -12.51 2.03 -18.92
C GLY A 36 -12.40 2.58 -17.48
N GLY A 37 -11.40 2.17 -16.70
CA GLY A 37 -11.23 2.61 -15.32
C GLY A 37 -12.25 2.00 -14.33
N CYS A 38 -12.91 0.91 -14.70
CA CYS A 38 -13.98 0.32 -13.88
C CYS A 38 -13.46 -0.20 -12.52
N ILE A 39 -12.28 -0.82 -12.50
CA ILE A 39 -11.69 -1.41 -11.29
C ILE A 39 -11.23 -0.30 -10.34
N VAL A 40 -10.52 0.71 -10.84
CA VAL A 40 -10.09 1.84 -9.99
C VAL A 40 -11.28 2.66 -9.48
N ARG A 41 -12.37 2.77 -10.25
CA ARG A 41 -13.61 3.41 -9.78
C ARG A 41 -14.26 2.60 -8.65
N ARG A 42 -14.33 1.27 -8.79
CA ARG A 42 -14.82 0.37 -7.74
C ARG A 42 -13.95 0.44 -6.48
N LEU A 43 -12.63 0.45 -6.65
CA LEU A 43 -11.66 0.63 -5.56
C LEU A 43 -11.98 1.90 -4.75
N ARG A 44 -12.15 3.05 -5.43
CA ARG A 44 -12.51 4.32 -4.77
C ARG A 44 -13.84 4.23 -4.03
N GLN A 45 -14.83 3.59 -4.64
CA GLN A 45 -16.18 3.47 -4.05
C GLN A 45 -16.23 2.52 -2.85
N GLN A 46 -15.51 1.39 -2.90
CA GLN A 46 -15.51 0.41 -1.81
C GLN A 46 -14.61 0.80 -0.64
N SER A 47 -13.47 1.46 -0.92
CA SER A 47 -12.55 1.88 0.12
C SER A 47 -12.95 3.19 0.80
N GLY A 48 -13.77 4.03 0.17
CA GLY A 48 -14.02 5.39 0.64
C GLY A 48 -12.76 6.27 0.64
N ALA A 49 -11.65 5.80 0.07
CA ALA A 49 -10.38 6.52 0.00
C ALA A 49 -10.24 7.28 -1.32
N LYS A 50 -9.54 8.41 -1.26
CA LYS A 50 -9.12 9.15 -2.44
C LYS A 50 -7.93 8.45 -3.08
N VAL A 51 -8.13 7.87 -4.26
CA VAL A 51 -7.07 7.19 -5.03
C VAL A 51 -6.69 7.99 -6.27
N SER A 52 -5.41 8.31 -6.41
CA SER A 52 -4.81 8.97 -7.59
C SER A 52 -3.69 8.11 -8.17
N ILE A 53 -3.58 8.07 -9.49
CA ILE A 53 -2.54 7.32 -10.22
C ILE A 53 -1.83 8.31 -11.13
N THR A 54 -0.50 8.34 -11.10
CA THR A 54 0.28 9.26 -11.96
C THR A 54 0.23 8.86 -13.43
N ASP A 55 0.24 9.85 -14.31
CA ASP A 55 0.27 9.64 -15.75
C ASP A 55 1.62 9.10 -16.25
N GLY A 56 1.60 8.50 -17.45
CA GLY A 56 2.60 7.56 -17.96
C GLY A 56 3.97 8.12 -18.35
N SER A 57 4.42 9.19 -17.70
CA SER A 57 5.74 9.79 -17.94
C SER A 57 6.88 9.05 -17.22
N CYS A 58 6.56 8.14 -16.29
CA CYS A 58 7.54 7.39 -15.51
C CYS A 58 7.47 5.89 -15.84
N PRO A 59 8.61 5.17 -15.81
CA PRO A 59 8.65 3.72 -15.99
C PRO A 59 7.93 2.96 -14.86
N ASP A 60 7.75 3.58 -13.70
CA ASP A 60 6.89 3.11 -12.62
C ASP A 60 5.73 4.11 -12.40
N ARG A 61 4.54 3.60 -12.09
CA ARG A 61 3.37 4.43 -11.75
C ARG A 61 3.25 4.57 -10.24
N ILE A 62 2.98 5.79 -9.78
CA ILE A 62 2.73 6.07 -8.38
C ILE A 62 1.23 6.02 -8.15
N VAL A 63 0.79 5.10 -7.29
CA VAL A 63 -0.57 5.08 -6.75
C VAL A 63 -0.53 5.78 -5.40
N THR A 64 -1.34 6.83 -5.25
CA THR A 64 -1.49 7.60 -4.02
C THR A 64 -2.88 7.35 -3.46
N VAL A 65 -2.95 6.84 -2.23
CA VAL A 65 -4.19 6.56 -1.51
C VAL A 65 -4.24 7.42 -0.26
N THR A 66 -5.30 8.23 -0.13
CA THR A 66 -5.51 9.13 1.01
C THR A 66 -6.87 8.88 1.63
N GLY A 67 -6.94 8.75 2.96
CA GLY A 67 -8.18 8.54 3.71
C GLY A 67 -7.89 8.25 5.18
N SER A 68 -8.91 7.82 5.93
CA SER A 68 -8.70 7.25 7.27
C SER A 68 -7.86 5.96 7.18
N VAL A 69 -7.30 5.54 8.31
CA VAL A 69 -6.51 4.29 8.40
C VAL A 69 -7.30 3.11 7.83
N ASP A 70 -8.57 2.97 8.21
CA ASP A 70 -9.44 1.88 7.74
C ASP A 70 -9.73 1.93 6.24
N ASN A 71 -9.96 3.14 5.71
CA ASN A 71 -10.22 3.34 4.29
C ASN A 71 -8.98 2.99 3.45
N VAL A 72 -7.80 3.43 3.90
CA VAL A 72 -6.54 3.11 3.23
C VAL A 72 -6.23 1.61 3.31
N CYS A 73 -6.39 0.98 4.48
CA CYS A 73 -6.23 -0.47 4.63
C CYS A 73 -7.17 -1.25 3.70
N THR A 74 -8.43 -0.83 3.61
CA THR A 74 -9.42 -1.44 2.70
C THR A 74 -9.02 -1.28 1.24
N ALA A 75 -8.51 -0.10 0.85
CA ALA A 75 -7.99 0.14 -0.50
C ALA A 75 -6.80 -0.78 -0.82
N TYR A 76 -5.83 -0.89 0.07
CA TYR A 76 -4.66 -1.75 -0.13
C TYR A 76 -5.03 -3.23 -0.17
N ASN A 77 -5.96 -3.69 0.67
CA ASN A 77 -6.48 -5.06 0.61
C ASN A 77 -7.10 -5.36 -0.77
N PHE A 78 -7.91 -4.45 -1.31
CA PHE A 78 -8.48 -4.59 -2.65
C PHE A 78 -7.41 -4.64 -3.74
N MET A 79 -6.39 -3.77 -3.66
CA MET A 79 -5.27 -3.77 -4.60
C MET A 79 -4.47 -5.07 -4.55
N CYS A 80 -4.13 -5.55 -3.34
CA CYS A 80 -3.42 -6.81 -3.14
C CYS A 80 -4.18 -7.99 -3.76
N ARG A 81 -5.50 -8.07 -3.54
CA ARG A 81 -6.35 -9.12 -4.13
C ARG A 81 -6.38 -9.02 -5.66
N SER A 82 -6.57 -7.82 -6.19
CA SER A 82 -6.61 -7.60 -7.65
C SER A 82 -5.30 -8.02 -8.32
N LEU A 83 -4.16 -7.68 -7.71
CA LEU A 83 -2.84 -8.10 -8.19
C LEU A 83 -2.63 -9.62 -8.03
N HIS A 84 -3.07 -10.20 -6.92
CA HIS A 84 -3.02 -11.64 -6.71
C HIS A 84 -3.79 -12.40 -7.80
N ASP A 85 -5.05 -12.03 -8.04
CA ASP A 85 -5.90 -12.64 -9.05
C ASP A 85 -5.32 -12.48 -10.46
N TYR A 86 -4.70 -11.33 -10.73
CA TYR A 86 -4.00 -11.08 -12.00
C TYR A 86 -2.84 -12.05 -12.23
N HIS A 87 -2.00 -12.28 -11.22
CA HIS A 87 -0.85 -13.18 -11.31
C HIS A 87 -1.28 -14.66 -11.37
N MET A 88 -2.28 -15.06 -10.58
CA MET A 88 -2.86 -16.42 -10.59
C MET A 88 -3.43 -16.80 -11.96
N ASN A 89 -4.09 -15.87 -12.65
CA ASN A 89 -4.68 -16.13 -13.96
C ASN A 89 -3.64 -16.22 -15.10
N ARG A 90 -2.40 -15.74 -14.90
CA ARG A 90 -1.39 -15.64 -15.96
C ARG A 90 -0.33 -16.74 -15.94
N GLN A 91 -0.10 -17.39 -14.81
CA GLN A 91 0.98 -18.36 -14.64
C GLN A 91 0.49 -19.57 -13.85
N ARG A 92 0.62 -20.78 -14.41
CA ARG A 92 0.34 -22.06 -13.71
C ARG A 92 1.47 -22.50 -12.75
N ASN A 93 2.41 -21.63 -12.42
CA ASN A 93 3.55 -21.95 -11.56
C ASN A 93 3.37 -21.37 -10.15
N ASN A 94 3.35 -22.28 -9.17
CA ASN A 94 3.22 -22.00 -7.74
C ASN A 94 4.43 -21.20 -7.22
N HIS A 95 4.16 -20.20 -6.38
CA HIS A 95 5.09 -19.28 -5.70
C HIS A 95 5.58 -18.06 -6.50
N GLN A 96 4.66 -17.13 -6.80
CA GLN A 96 5.03 -15.75 -7.13
C GLN A 96 4.76 -14.82 -5.94
N THR A 97 5.78 -14.06 -5.56
CA THR A 97 5.72 -13.06 -4.49
C THR A 97 5.21 -11.74 -5.05
N LEU A 98 4.10 -11.23 -4.50
CA LEU A 98 3.64 -9.87 -4.82
C LEU A 98 4.53 -8.86 -4.11
N THR A 99 5.30 -8.09 -4.88
CA THR A 99 6.16 -7.04 -4.32
C THR A 99 5.50 -5.68 -4.49
N ILE A 100 5.07 -5.08 -3.38
CA ILE A 100 4.55 -3.70 -3.36
C ILE A 100 5.66 -2.79 -2.83
N LYS A 101 6.10 -1.84 -3.65
CA LYS A 101 7.11 -0.85 -3.27
C LYS A 101 6.44 0.37 -2.65
N LEU A 102 6.61 0.60 -1.35
CA LEU A 102 6.08 1.80 -0.68
C LEU A 102 7.06 2.97 -0.81
N ILE A 103 6.53 4.18 -1.00
CA ILE A 103 7.30 5.42 -1.03
C ILE A 103 7.16 6.08 0.34
N ILE A 104 8.29 6.27 1.03
CA ILE A 104 8.32 6.85 2.36
C ILE A 104 9.16 8.13 2.31
N PRO A 105 8.65 9.30 2.75
CA PRO A 105 9.46 10.49 2.89
C PRO A 105 10.66 10.25 3.82
N ALA A 106 11.84 10.76 3.44
CA ALA A 106 13.06 10.61 4.23
C ALA A 106 12.89 11.02 5.71
N SER A 107 12.07 12.04 5.97
CA SER A 107 11.77 12.53 7.33
C SER A 107 11.11 11.47 8.25
N HIS A 108 10.35 10.52 7.70
CA HIS A 108 9.66 9.48 8.47
C HIS A 108 10.52 8.22 8.64
N CYS A 109 11.56 8.08 7.82
CA CYS A 109 12.41 6.90 7.79
C CYS A 109 13.18 6.73 9.11
N GLY A 110 13.63 7.81 9.75
CA GLY A 110 14.31 7.74 11.04
C GLY A 110 13.48 7.07 12.15
N SER A 111 12.17 7.33 12.18
CA SER A 111 11.25 6.73 13.15
C SER A 111 10.90 5.27 12.85
N ILE A 112 10.88 4.91 11.56
CA ILE A 112 10.60 3.54 11.09
C ILE A 112 11.84 2.64 11.27
N ILE A 113 13.02 3.15 10.92
CA ILE A 113 14.30 2.44 11.01
C ILE A 113 14.79 2.33 12.46
N GLY A 114 14.60 3.39 13.25
CA GLY A 114 15.15 3.51 14.60
C GLY A 114 16.64 3.86 14.63
N LYS A 115 17.13 4.31 15.79
CA LYS A 115 18.55 4.66 15.98
C LYS A 115 19.42 3.42 15.70
N SER A 116 20.39 3.54 14.78
CA SER A 116 21.24 2.43 14.33
C SER A 116 20.50 1.22 13.72
N GLY A 117 19.27 1.43 13.20
CA GLY A 117 18.47 0.38 12.58
C GLY A 117 17.84 -0.61 13.56
N CYS A 118 17.68 -0.24 14.83
CA CYS A 118 17.13 -1.16 15.84
C CYS A 118 15.71 -1.63 15.52
N LYS A 119 14.80 -0.73 15.10
CA LYS A 119 13.40 -1.06 14.85
C LYS A 119 13.19 -1.89 13.58
N ILE A 120 13.91 -1.57 12.51
CA ILE A 120 13.77 -2.34 11.26
C ILE A 120 14.36 -3.75 11.38
N LYS A 121 15.36 -3.96 12.26
CA LYS A 121 15.93 -5.28 12.55
C LYS A 121 14.96 -6.20 13.31
N GLU A 122 14.03 -5.63 14.08
CA GLU A 122 12.98 -6.39 14.77
C GLU A 122 11.90 -6.92 13.82
N ILE A 123 11.80 -6.38 12.60
CA ILE A 123 10.88 -6.85 11.57
C ILE A 123 11.62 -7.91 10.75
N PRO A 124 11.39 -9.21 10.99
CA PRO A 124 12.06 -10.25 10.23
C PRO A 124 11.64 -10.18 8.76
N PRO A 125 12.57 -10.41 7.81
CA PRO A 125 12.19 -10.59 6.41
C PRO A 125 11.22 -11.78 6.32
N PRO A 126 10.31 -11.79 5.33
CA PRO A 126 9.45 -12.94 5.11
C PRO A 126 10.30 -14.21 4.95
N PRO A 127 9.86 -15.36 5.47
CA PRO A 127 10.66 -16.59 5.50
C PRO A 127 11.10 -17.07 4.10
N PHE A 128 10.45 -16.59 3.04
CA PHE A 128 10.76 -16.92 1.63
C PHE A 128 11.83 -16.02 0.97
N LEU A 129 12.39 -15.03 1.67
CA LEU A 129 13.41 -14.09 1.14
C LEU A 129 14.84 -14.37 1.64
N GLN A 130 15.11 -15.56 2.18
CA GLN A 130 16.40 -15.87 2.84
C GLN A 130 17.64 -15.85 1.94
N ASN A 131 17.51 -15.86 0.60
CA ASN A 131 18.65 -16.00 -0.32
C ASN A 131 18.74 -14.94 -1.44
N GLU A 132 17.88 -13.92 -1.47
CA GLU A 132 18.06 -12.79 -2.37
C GLU A 132 18.56 -11.58 -1.58
N VAL A 133 19.73 -11.10 -1.99
CA VAL A 133 20.40 -9.90 -1.48
C VAL A 133 19.39 -8.78 -1.31
N CYS A 134 19.41 -8.13 -0.14
CA CYS A 134 18.55 -7.04 0.31
C CYS A 134 18.70 -5.76 -0.54
N GLY A 135 18.54 -5.87 -1.87
CA GLY A 135 18.80 -4.84 -2.87
C GLY A 135 17.54 -4.35 -3.60
N HIS A 136 16.35 -4.85 -3.27
CA HIS A 136 15.13 -4.47 -3.99
C HIS A 136 13.93 -4.05 -3.13
N VAL A 137 14.05 -4.04 -1.80
CA VAL A 137 12.95 -3.63 -0.91
C VAL A 137 13.45 -2.62 0.12
N LEU A 138 13.91 -1.47 -0.36
CA LEU A 138 13.92 -0.22 0.38
C LEU A 138 14.25 0.93 -0.58
N VAL A 139 13.33 1.24 -1.50
CA VAL A 139 13.48 2.47 -2.29
C VAL A 139 13.13 3.64 -1.37
N PHE A 140 14.12 4.13 -0.63
CA PHE A 140 14.13 5.51 -0.19
C PHE A 140 14.39 6.36 -1.44
N LEU A 141 13.36 7.06 -1.93
CA LEU A 141 13.59 8.23 -2.77
C LEU A 141 13.96 9.41 -1.88
#